data_AF-A0A645HMU2-F1
#
_entry.id   AF-A0A645HMU2-F1
#
_cell.length_a   1.000
_cell.length_b   1.000
_cell.length_c   1.000
_cell.angle_alpha   90.00
_cell.angle_beta   90.00
_cell.angle_gamma   90.00
#
_symmetry.space_group_name_H-M   'P 1'
#
loop_
_entity.id
_entity.type
_entity.pdbx_description
1 polymer ?
#
loop_
_entity_poly.entity_id
_entity_poly.type
_entity_poly.pdbx_seq_one_letter_code
_entity_poly.pdbx_strand_id
1 'polypeptide(L)'
;MIENRFGKGKVMTPEQVRWGLENLNMTQERLNELGFGKIIRPFKTSCDNHLGADWARIATWDGAKFKVTSDWYQADKSMVDPLYKEFADKYAKEKNIKVRTCTP
;
A
#
# COMPACT_ATOMS: atom_id res chain seq x y z
N MET A 1 11.19 -9.55 -0.17
CA MET A 1 10.47 -10.32 0.88
C MET A 1 11.24 -10.20 2.19
N ILE A 2 10.55 -10.10 3.32
CA ILE A 2 11.13 -9.97 4.67
C ILE A 2 12.11 -11.10 4.96
N GLU A 3 11.73 -12.32 4.59
CA GLU A 3 12.53 -13.54 4.76
C GLU A 3 13.88 -13.50 4.03
N ASN A 4 13.97 -12.80 2.88
CA ASN A 4 15.23 -12.66 2.16
C ASN A 4 16.23 -11.81 2.94
N ARG A 5 15.75 -10.91 3.81
CA ARG A 5 16.60 -10.02 4.62
C ARG A 5 16.83 -10.54 6.04
N PHE A 6 15.82 -11.16 6.66
CA PHE A 6 15.86 -11.55 8.08
C PHE A 6 15.91 -13.08 8.32
N GLY A 7 15.87 -13.88 7.26
CA GLY A 7 16.04 -15.33 7.31
C GLY A 7 14.75 -16.09 7.01
N LYS A 8 14.84 -17.04 6.06
CA LYS A 8 13.74 -17.93 5.70
C LYS A 8 13.35 -18.85 6.87
N GLY A 9 12.05 -19.04 7.08
CA GLY A 9 11.52 -19.96 8.09
C GLY A 9 11.65 -19.50 9.55
N LYS A 10 12.07 -18.26 9.80
CA LYS A 10 12.10 -17.68 11.15
C LYS A 10 10.80 -16.94 11.45
N VAL A 11 10.39 -16.92 12.72
CA VAL A 11 9.34 -16.02 13.19
C VAL A 11 9.88 -14.58 13.12
N MET A 12 9.07 -13.67 12.59
CA MET A 12 9.45 -12.27 12.43
C MET A 12 9.08 -11.45 13.67
N THR A 13 9.96 -10.53 14.09
CA THR A 13 9.63 -9.54 15.13
C THR A 13 8.72 -8.44 14.57
N PRO A 14 8.01 -7.67 15.42
CA PRO A 14 7.18 -6.55 14.96
C PRO A 14 7.95 -5.55 14.09
N GLU A 15 9.21 -5.26 14.43
CA GLU A 15 10.07 -4.32 13.69
C GLU A 15 10.44 -4.86 12.31
N GLN A 16 10.65 -6.17 12.18
CA GLN A 16 10.95 -6.83 10.91
C GLN A 16 9.71 -6.86 10.01
N VAL A 17 8.54 -7.11 10.59
CA VAL A 17 7.25 -7.05 9.87
C VAL A 17 7.02 -5.64 9.34
N ARG A 18 7.16 -4.62 10.20
CA ARG A 18 7.06 -3.22 9.80
C ARG A 18 8.03 -2.89 8.68
N TRP A 19 9.32 -3.23 8.83
CA TRP A 19 10.32 -2.99 7.80
C TRP A 19 9.88 -3.60 6.47
N GLY A 20 9.38 -4.83 6.50
CA GLY A 20 8.84 -5.52 5.34
C GLY A 20 7.72 -4.79 4.63
N LEU A 21 6.70 -4.40 5.40
CA LEU A 21 5.53 -3.69 4.91
C LEU A 21 5.88 -2.28 4.42
N GLU A 22 6.92 -1.66 4.97
CA GLU A 22 7.49 -0.37 4.52
C GLU A 22 8.49 -0.54 3.35
N ASN A 23 8.73 -1.76 2.83
CA ASN A 23 9.67 -2.01 1.74
C ASN A 23 9.11 -2.99 0.69
N LEU A 24 7.78 -3.08 0.56
CA LEU A 24 7.17 -3.88 -0.49
C LEU A 24 7.42 -3.22 -1.83
N ASN A 25 7.83 -4.03 -2.81
CA ASN A 25 7.94 -3.62 -4.20
C ASN A 25 7.28 -4.69 -5.06
N MET A 26 5.99 -4.49 -5.34
CA MET A 26 5.16 -5.43 -6.08
C MET A 26 5.11 -4.99 -7.55
N THR A 27 6.12 -5.40 -8.31
CA THR A 27 6.16 -5.16 -9.76
C THR A 27 5.09 -6.00 -10.47
N GLN A 28 4.80 -5.67 -11.74
CA GLN A 28 3.83 -6.45 -12.51
C GLN A 28 4.29 -7.91 -12.67
N GLU A 29 5.59 -8.14 -12.86
CA GLU A 29 6.18 -9.47 -12.95
C GLU A 29 5.94 -10.24 -11.64
N ARG A 30 6.21 -9.62 -10.50
CA ARG A 30 5.99 -10.25 -9.19
C ARG A 30 4.52 -10.56 -8.94
N LEU A 31 3.62 -9.67 -9.36
CA LEU A 31 2.18 -9.90 -9.26
C LEU A 31 1.72 -11.04 -10.18
N ASN A 32 2.29 -11.17 -11.38
CA ASN A 32 2.00 -12.28 -12.28
C ASN A 32 2.48 -13.62 -11.70
N GLU A 33 3.69 -13.68 -11.15
CA GLU A 33 4.23 -14.88 -10.47
C GLU A 33 3.32 -15.37 -9.33
N LEU A 34 2.71 -14.43 -8.60
CA LEU A 34 1.81 -14.73 -7.49
C LEU A 34 0.35 -14.95 -7.91
N GLY A 35 0.02 -14.82 -9.19
CA GLY A 35 -1.36 -14.96 -9.70
C GLY A 35 -2.26 -13.74 -9.49
N PHE A 36 -1.73 -12.62 -9.02
CA PHE A 36 -2.49 -11.39 -8.71
C PHE A 36 -2.44 -10.34 -9.82
N GLY A 37 -1.66 -10.53 -10.88
CA GLY A 37 -1.38 -9.50 -11.89
C GLY A 37 -2.59 -8.96 -12.66
N LYS A 38 -3.73 -9.66 -12.65
CA LYS A 38 -5.00 -9.18 -13.24
C LYS A 38 -5.94 -8.53 -12.20
N ILE A 39 -5.66 -8.73 -10.92
CA ILE A 39 -6.53 -8.33 -9.80
C ILE A 39 -6.09 -6.98 -9.24
N ILE A 40 -4.78 -6.76 -9.09
CA ILE A 40 -4.21 -5.51 -8.54
C ILE A 40 -3.13 -4.94 -9.46
N ARG A 41 -2.89 -3.62 -9.35
CA ARG A 41 -1.82 -2.93 -10.08
C ARG A 41 -0.51 -2.95 -9.30
N PRO A 42 0.63 -2.74 -9.98
CA PRO A 42 1.91 -2.59 -9.31
C PRO A 42 1.89 -1.48 -8.26
N PHE A 43 2.52 -1.74 -7.11
CA PHE A 43 2.62 -0.77 -6.02
C PHE A 43 3.92 -0.97 -5.25
N LYS A 44 4.37 0.11 -4.60
CA LYS A 44 5.54 0.10 -3.73
C LYS A 44 5.23 0.92 -2.48
N THR A 45 5.50 0.37 -1.32
CA THR A 45 5.34 1.07 -0.03
C THR A 45 6.69 1.55 0.50
N SER A 46 6.63 2.54 1.38
CA SER A 46 7.77 3.18 2.06
C SER A 46 7.33 3.72 3.42
N CYS A 47 8.27 4.12 4.28
CA CYS A 47 7.96 4.74 5.58
C CYS A 47 7.04 5.98 5.47
N ASP A 48 7.18 6.75 4.39
CA ASP A 48 6.37 7.94 4.11
C ASP A 48 5.13 7.65 3.25
N ASN A 49 4.98 6.43 2.73
CA ASN A 49 3.83 5.99 1.94
C ASN A 49 3.45 4.53 2.27
N HIS A 50 2.53 4.38 3.23
CA HIS A 50 1.99 3.07 3.62
C HIS A 50 0.87 2.55 2.70
N LEU A 51 0.37 3.37 1.76
CA LEU A 51 -0.66 2.96 0.79
C LEU A 51 -0.03 2.28 -0.43
N GLY A 52 1.10 2.83 -0.87
CA GLY A 52 1.82 2.46 -2.07
C GLY A 52 1.23 3.08 -3.32
N ALA A 53 0.11 2.54 -3.81
CA ALA A 53 -0.63 3.08 -4.94
C ALA A 53 -2.14 2.96 -4.71
N ASP A 54 -2.88 3.86 -5.34
CA ASP A 54 -4.29 4.17 -5.12
C ASP A 54 -5.16 3.83 -6.34
N TRP A 55 -4.82 2.73 -7.01
CA TRP A 55 -5.57 2.22 -8.17
C TRP A 55 -6.85 1.52 -7.74
N ALA A 56 -7.96 1.85 -8.40
CA ALA A 56 -9.27 1.22 -8.16
C ALA A 56 -9.98 0.90 -9.48
N ARG A 57 -10.97 0.01 -9.41
CA ARG A 57 -11.95 -0.23 -10.47
C ARG A 57 -13.35 -0.37 -9.88
N ILE A 58 -14.35 -0.14 -10.72
CA ILE A 58 -15.76 -0.29 -10.36
C ILE A 58 -16.21 -1.70 -10.76
N ALA A 59 -16.65 -2.46 -9.75
CA ALA A 59 -17.38 -3.70 -9.94
C ALA A 59 -18.88 -3.44 -9.71
N THR A 60 -19.70 -3.71 -10.72
CA THR A 60 -21.15 -3.51 -10.68
C THR A 60 -21.85 -4.84 -10.46
N TRP A 61 -22.82 -4.88 -9.56
CA TRP A 61 -23.70 -6.02 -9.34
C TRP A 61 -24.77 -6.09 -10.43
N ASP A 62 -24.89 -7.24 -11.12
CA ASP A 62 -25.87 -7.43 -12.20
C ASP A 62 -27.16 -8.16 -11.79
N GLY A 63 -27.35 -8.40 -10.48
CA GLY A 63 -28.45 -9.20 -9.96
C GLY A 63 -28.05 -10.63 -9.58
N ALA A 64 -26.93 -11.13 -10.08
CA ALA A 64 -26.43 -12.48 -9.78
C ALA A 64 -24.93 -12.54 -9.46
N LYS A 65 -24.12 -11.65 -10.03
CA LYS A 65 -22.68 -11.55 -9.75
C LYS A 65 -22.16 -10.13 -9.91
N PHE A 66 -21.00 -9.87 -9.29
CA PHE A 66 -20.23 -8.67 -9.57
C PHE A 66 -19.45 -8.84 -10.88
N LYS A 67 -19.49 -7.82 -11.73
CA LYS A 67 -18.67 -7.71 -12.94
C LYS A 67 -17.85 -6.43 -12.86
N VAL A 68 -16.56 -6.52 -13.17
CA VAL A 68 -15.73 -5.32 -13.38
C VAL A 68 -16.24 -4.62 -14.64
N THR A 69 -16.67 -3.37 -14.49
CA THR A 69 -17.37 -2.59 -15.53
C THR A 69 -16.64 -1.29 -15.90
N SER A 70 -15.48 -1.06 -15.30
CA SER A 70 -14.63 0.08 -15.62
C SER A 70 -13.20 -0.34 -15.91
N ASP A 71 -12.47 0.59 -16.53
CA ASP A 71 -11.02 0.59 -16.50
C ASP A 71 -10.49 0.94 -15.10
N TRP A 72 -9.18 1.11 -15.01
CA TRP A 72 -8.51 1.56 -13.81
C TRP A 72 -8.66 3.08 -13.63
N TYR A 73 -8.98 3.47 -12.40
CA TYR A 73 -8.92 4.84 -11.93
C TYR A 73 -7.80 4.97 -10.90
N GLN A 74 -7.21 6.16 -10.82
CA GLN A 74 -6.25 6.52 -9.79
C GLN A 74 -6.71 7.83 -9.16
N ALA A 75 -6.48 8.01 -7.86
CA ALA A 75 -6.81 9.27 -7.23
C ALA A 75 -5.87 10.37 -7.74
N ASP A 76 -6.39 11.60 -7.79
CA ASP A 76 -5.59 12.76 -8.09
C ASP A 76 -4.79 13.17 -6.86
N LYS A 77 -3.50 12.83 -6.87
CA LYS A 77 -2.56 13.14 -5.80
C LYS A 77 -2.44 14.62 -5.48
N SER A 78 -2.62 15.50 -6.48
CA SER A 78 -2.60 16.94 -6.24
C SER A 78 -3.73 17.40 -5.31
N MET A 79 -4.82 16.63 -5.26
CA MET A 79 -5.97 16.86 -4.39
C MET A 79 -5.85 16.14 -3.05
N VAL A 80 -5.42 14.87 -3.06
CA VAL A 80 -5.46 14.02 -1.84
C VAL A 80 -4.21 14.11 -0.98
N ASP A 81 -3.02 14.32 -1.55
CA ASP A 81 -1.77 14.36 -0.77
C ASP A 81 -1.74 15.51 0.26
N PRO A 82 -2.21 16.73 -0.05
CA PRO A 82 -2.31 17.80 0.95
C PRO A 82 -3.22 17.41 2.13
N LEU A 83 -4.33 16.72 1.84
CA LEU A 83 -5.27 16.26 2.87
C LEU A 83 -4.65 15.18 3.75
N TYR A 84 -3.92 14.22 3.17
CA TYR A 84 -3.21 13.21 3.96
C TYR A 84 -2.23 13.84 4.94
N LYS A 85 -1.46 14.83 4.49
CA LYS A 85 -0.52 15.56 5.34
C LYS A 85 -1.24 16.31 6.46
N GLU A 86 -2.27 17.06 6.12
CA GLU A 86 -3.06 17.85 7.09
C GLU A 86 -3.66 16.96 8.18
N PHE A 87 -4.37 15.90 7.78
CA PHE A 87 -5.06 15.03 8.73
C PHE A 87 -4.07 14.18 9.56
N ALA A 88 -2.95 13.73 8.98
CA ALA A 88 -1.91 13.03 9.71
C ALA A 88 -1.24 13.94 10.76
N ASP A 89 -0.91 15.18 10.39
CA ASP A 89 -0.31 16.16 11.32
C ASP A 89 -1.27 16.52 12.45
N LYS A 90 -2.55 16.75 12.11
CA LYS A 90 -3.60 17.03 13.09
C LYS A 90 -3.72 15.89 14.09
N TYR A 91 -3.83 14.64 13.60
CA TYR A 91 -3.92 13.46 14.46
C TYR A 91 -2.67 13.31 15.35
N ALA A 92 -1.47 13.50 14.79
CA ALA A 92 -0.23 13.41 15.55
C ALA A 92 -0.19 14.45 16.68
N LYS A 93 -0.62 15.69 16.42
CA LYS A 93 -0.72 16.75 17.43
C LYS A 93 -1.73 16.39 18.52
N GLU A 94 -2.95 16.00 18.14
CA GLU A 94 -4.03 15.66 19.09
C GLU A 94 -3.68 14.48 20.00
N LYS A 95 -2.91 13.52 19.49
CA LYS A 95 -2.49 12.33 20.23
C LYS A 95 -1.09 12.43 20.85
N ASN A 96 -0.45 13.60 20.75
CA ASN A 96 0.92 13.82 21.20
C ASN A 96 1.91 12.75 20.65
N ILE A 97 1.76 12.40 19.38
CA ILE A 97 2.60 11.44 18.68
C ILE A 97 3.79 12.18 18.06
N LYS A 98 5.00 11.73 18.40
CA LYS A 98 6.22 12.18 17.72
C LYS A 98 6.29 11.55 16.33
N VAL A 99 6.16 12.38 15.29
CA VAL A 99 6.29 11.93 13.89
C VAL A 99 7.69 11.35 13.65
N ARG A 100 7.76 10.23 12.93
CA ARG A 100 9.01 9.55 12.61
C ARG A 100 9.75 10.29 11.50
N THR A 101 11.07 10.32 11.58
CA THR A 101 11.91 10.64 10.43
C THR A 101 12.00 9.40 9.55
N CYS A 102 11.51 9.50 8.32
CA CYS A 102 11.71 8.47 7.31
C CYS A 102 13.04 8.73 6.60
N THR A 103 14.04 7.91 6.89
CA THR A 103 15.30 7.91 6.15
C THR A 103 15.14 7.01 4.92
N PRO A 104 15.53 7.44 3.71
CA PRO A 104 15.52 6.60 2.50
C PRO A 104 16.31 5.30 2.64
#